data_AF-A0A7V4LGY1-F1
#
_entry.id   AF-A0A7V4LGY1-F1
#
_cell.length_a   1.000
_cell.length_b   1.000
_cell.length_c   1.000
_cell.angle_alpha   90.00
_cell.angle_beta   90.00
_cell.angle_gamma   90.00
#
_symmetry.space_group_name_H-M   'P 1'
#
loop_
_entity.id
_entity.type
_entity.pdbx_description
1 polymer ?
#
loop_
_entity_poly.entity_id
_entity_poly.type
_entity_poly.pdbx_seq_one_letter_code
_entity_poly.pdbx_strand_id
1 'polypeptide(L)'
;MRSIVNLTLWTALLALGTTACGPEYPECEEDEDCKEVHPDEWCVNNLCVKCRNDQDCRVGQECRDGACRDIPGYCDAERRCPMGQVCRDNRCSPCLSDEECGPGMVCRNGTCT
;
A
#
# COMPACT_ATOMS: atom_id res chain seq x y z
N MET A 1 -3.74 -63.60 40.38
CA MET A 1 -2.76 -62.93 41.27
C MET A 1 -1.63 -62.44 40.37
N ARG A 2 -1.61 -61.13 40.02
CA ARG A 2 -0.58 -60.12 40.42
C ARG A 2 0.85 -60.61 40.13
N SER A 3 1.74 -59.94 39.41
CA SER A 3 1.82 -58.55 38.96
C SER A 3 3.15 -58.33 38.19
N ILE A 4 3.13 -57.43 37.20
CA ILE A 4 4.15 -56.39 36.86
C ILE A 4 5.59 -56.83 36.49
N VAL A 5 6.10 -56.46 35.31
CA VAL A 5 7.28 -55.55 35.09
C VAL A 5 7.31 -55.08 33.61
N ASN A 6 7.50 -53.76 33.44
CA ASN A 6 7.65 -52.98 32.21
C ASN A 6 8.84 -53.42 31.33
N LEU A 7 8.80 -53.15 30.01
CA LEU A 7 9.88 -52.42 29.33
C LEU A 7 9.40 -51.91 27.95
N THR A 8 9.48 -50.59 27.81
CA THR A 8 9.33 -49.73 26.64
C THR A 8 10.03 -50.24 25.37
N LEU A 9 9.67 -49.73 24.18
CA LEU A 9 10.61 -49.10 23.22
C LEU A 9 9.92 -48.66 21.90
N TRP A 10 9.91 -47.33 21.71
CA TRP A 10 9.79 -46.54 20.47
C TRP A 10 8.46 -46.51 19.72
N THR A 11 7.51 -45.71 20.24
CA THR A 11 6.63 -44.95 19.34
C THR A 11 7.52 -44.06 18.48
N ALA A 12 7.61 -44.36 17.19
CA ALA A 12 8.11 -43.45 16.18
C ALA A 12 7.22 -42.20 16.23
N LEU A 13 7.65 -41.18 16.98
CA LEU A 13 7.27 -39.80 16.76
C LEU A 13 7.82 -39.44 15.39
N LEU A 14 7.10 -39.83 14.33
CA LEU A 14 7.21 -39.13 13.05
C LEU A 14 6.91 -37.67 13.36
N ALA A 15 7.94 -36.85 13.21
CA ALA A 15 7.92 -35.42 13.42
C ALA A 15 6.79 -34.78 12.60
N LEU A 16 5.63 -34.61 13.23
CA LEU A 16 4.61 -33.64 12.83
C LEU A 16 5.13 -32.26 13.25
N GLY A 17 6.18 -31.80 12.58
CA GLY A 17 6.95 -30.64 13.01
C GLY A 17 7.81 -30.08 11.90
N THR A 18 7.22 -29.90 10.71
CA THR A 18 7.70 -28.94 9.72
C THR A 18 6.49 -28.20 9.15
N THR A 19 5.68 -27.60 10.02
CA THR A 19 4.96 -26.44 9.52
C THR A 19 6.05 -25.41 9.24
N ALA A 20 6.42 -25.29 7.97
CA ALA A 20 7.08 -24.11 7.44
C ALA A 20 6.09 -22.95 7.64
N CYS A 21 6.01 -22.47 8.88
CA CYS A 21 5.31 -21.24 9.20
C CYS A 21 6.33 -20.14 8.98
N GLY A 22 5.99 -19.21 8.08
CA GLY A 22 6.75 -17.99 7.87
C GLY A 22 6.74 -17.09 9.11
N PRO A 23 7.41 -15.93 9.04
CA PRO A 23 7.42 -14.93 10.10
C PRO A 23 6.00 -14.45 10.46
N GLU A 24 5.82 -13.97 11.69
CA GLU A 24 4.53 -13.43 12.15
C GLU A 24 4.34 -12.01 11.63
N TYR A 25 3.23 -11.74 10.93
CA TYR A 25 2.90 -10.40 10.42
C TYR A 25 2.93 -9.36 11.56
N PRO A 26 3.58 -8.18 11.37
CA PRO A 26 4.05 -7.63 10.10
C PRO A 26 5.50 -7.97 9.72
N GLU A 27 6.16 -8.90 10.41
CA GLU A 27 7.50 -9.34 10.03
C GLU A 27 7.45 -10.18 8.74
N CYS A 28 8.52 -10.12 7.94
CA CYS A 28 8.63 -10.84 6.66
C CYS A 28 10.10 -11.17 6.35
N GLU A 29 10.30 -12.22 5.57
CA GLU A 29 11.58 -12.55 4.93
C GLU A 29 11.51 -12.31 3.42
N GLU A 30 10.33 -12.52 2.82
CA GLU A 30 10.06 -12.30 1.40
C GLU A 30 8.69 -11.64 1.16
N ASP A 31 8.46 -11.16 -0.07
CA ASP A 31 7.22 -10.46 -0.43
C ASP A 31 5.99 -11.36 -0.26
N GLU A 32 6.16 -12.67 -0.45
CA GLU A 32 5.12 -13.68 -0.35
C GLU A 32 4.53 -13.72 1.07
N ASP A 33 5.34 -13.60 2.12
CA ASP A 33 4.87 -13.53 3.51
C ASP A 33 3.86 -12.40 3.72
N CYS A 34 4.11 -11.24 3.11
CA CYS A 34 3.21 -10.11 3.17
C CYS A 34 1.94 -10.35 2.34
N LYS A 35 2.10 -10.91 1.13
CA LYS A 35 0.99 -11.17 0.20
C LYS A 35 0.02 -12.23 0.68
N GLU A 36 0.45 -13.13 1.57
CA GLU A 36 -0.45 -14.09 2.23
C GLU A 36 -1.54 -13.38 3.06
N VAL A 37 -1.19 -12.27 3.71
CA VAL A 37 -2.11 -11.48 4.55
C VAL A 37 -2.72 -10.31 3.76
N HIS A 38 -1.89 -9.58 3.03
CA HIS A 38 -2.23 -8.38 2.28
C HIS A 38 -1.58 -8.41 0.88
N PRO A 39 -2.34 -8.70 -0.20
CA PRO A 39 -1.78 -8.95 -1.53
C PRO A 39 -1.08 -7.74 -2.18
N ASP A 40 -1.29 -6.54 -1.64
CA ASP A 40 -0.72 -5.28 -2.12
C ASP A 40 0.45 -4.78 -1.24
N GLU A 41 1.06 -5.65 -0.44
CA GLU A 41 2.21 -5.33 0.41
C GLU A 41 3.50 -6.03 -0.04
N TRP A 42 4.62 -5.49 0.43
CA TRP A 42 5.97 -5.87 0.04
C TRP A 42 6.85 -6.00 1.27
N CYS A 43 7.81 -6.91 1.21
CA CYS A 43 8.77 -7.08 2.29
C CYS A 43 9.94 -6.09 2.13
N VAL A 44 10.05 -5.14 3.06
CA VAL A 44 11.14 -4.16 3.07
C VAL A 44 11.73 -4.08 4.47
N ASN A 45 13.03 -4.34 4.57
CA ASN A 45 13.75 -4.33 5.86
C ASN A 45 13.08 -5.20 6.94
N ASN A 46 12.60 -6.38 6.54
CA ASN A 46 11.89 -7.36 7.37
C ASN A 46 10.54 -6.88 7.92
N LEU A 47 9.92 -5.89 7.28
CA LEU A 47 8.58 -5.43 7.62
C LEU A 47 7.71 -5.36 6.36
N CYS A 48 6.48 -5.85 6.46
CA CYS A 48 5.46 -5.67 5.44
C CYS A 48 5.06 -4.19 5.36
N VAL A 49 5.22 -3.63 4.17
CA VAL A 49 4.91 -2.23 3.86
C VAL A 49 4.06 -2.14 2.61
N LYS A 50 3.31 -1.05 2.47
CA LYS A 50 2.38 -0.86 1.34
C LYS A 50 3.06 -0.47 0.04
N CYS A 51 4.31 -0.04 0.10
CA CYS A 51 5.05 0.40 -1.08
C CYS A 51 6.56 0.37 -0.84
N ARG A 52 7.31 0.10 -1.91
CA ARG A 52 8.77 0.24 -2.00
C ARG A 52 9.15 1.51 -2.74
N ASN A 53 8.32 1.89 -3.70
CA ASN A 53 8.45 3.11 -4.49
C ASN A 53 7.07 3.58 -5.00
N ASP A 54 7.02 4.74 -5.66
CA ASP A 54 5.78 5.38 -6.09
C ASP A 54 4.93 4.52 -7.04
N GLN A 55 5.53 3.59 -7.80
CA GLN A 55 4.80 2.73 -8.74
C GLN A 55 3.95 1.66 -8.04
N ASP A 56 4.27 1.34 -6.79
CA ASP A 56 3.45 0.43 -5.98
C ASP A 56 2.18 1.15 -5.48
N CYS A 57 2.11 2.48 -5.58
CA CYS A 57 0.99 3.29 -5.13
C CYS A 57 0.03 3.63 -6.26
N ARG A 58 -1.21 3.92 -5.90
CA ARG A 58 -2.23 4.36 -6.87
C ARG A 58 -1.85 5.72 -7.44
N VAL A 59 -2.32 5.99 -8.65
CA VAL A 59 -2.20 7.30 -9.29
C VAL A 59 -2.70 8.40 -8.34
N GLY A 60 -1.86 9.43 -8.18
CA GLY A 60 -2.07 10.52 -7.23
C GLY A 60 -1.49 10.30 -5.83
N GLN A 61 -0.75 9.21 -5.62
CA GLN A 61 -0.05 8.90 -4.38
C GLN A 61 1.45 8.72 -4.60
N GLU A 62 2.23 9.00 -3.55
CA GLU A 62 3.68 8.78 -3.47
C GLU A 62 4.00 7.80 -2.34
N CYS A 63 5.07 7.03 -2.47
CA CYS A 63 5.54 6.16 -1.43
C CYS A 63 6.37 6.95 -0.43
N ARG A 64 5.88 7.06 0.82
CA ARG A 64 6.58 7.72 1.91
C ARG A 64 6.53 6.87 3.16
N ASP A 65 7.71 6.52 3.67
CA ASP A 65 7.89 5.72 4.89
C ASP A 65 7.12 4.39 4.85
N GLY A 66 7.17 3.69 3.71
CA GLY A 66 6.47 2.41 3.52
C GLY A 66 4.95 2.51 3.38
N ALA A 67 4.40 3.72 3.23
CA ALA A 67 2.98 3.95 3.04
C ALA A 67 2.71 4.81 1.81
N CYS A 68 1.67 4.46 1.05
CA CYS A 68 1.14 5.32 0.01
C CYS A 68 0.43 6.53 0.63
N ARG A 69 0.89 7.73 0.27
CA ARG A 69 0.35 9.01 0.76
C ARG A 69 -0.13 9.82 -0.43
N ASP A 70 -1.26 10.51 -0.27
CA ASP A 70 -1.76 11.40 -1.31
C ASP A 70 -0.77 12.53 -1.59
N ILE A 71 -0.47 12.74 -2.87
CA ILE A 71 0.40 13.83 -3.32
C ILE A 71 -0.36 15.15 -3.14
N PRO A 72 0.10 16.09 -2.30
CA PRO A 72 -0.68 17.29 -2.00
C PRO A 72 -0.94 18.16 -3.23
N GLY A 73 -2.21 18.43 -3.53
CA GLY A 73 -2.60 19.21 -4.71
C GLY A 73 -2.49 18.45 -6.04
N TYR A 74 -2.32 17.13 -5.99
CA TYR A 74 -2.52 16.27 -7.16
C TYR A 74 -3.95 16.41 -7.68
N CYS A 75 -4.10 16.39 -9.00
CA CYS A 75 -5.40 16.42 -9.65
C CYS A 75 -5.38 15.58 -10.92
N ASP A 76 -6.56 15.12 -11.29
CA ASP A 76 -6.84 14.40 -12.52
C ASP A 76 -8.33 14.61 -12.89
N ALA A 77 -8.85 13.80 -13.81
CA ALA A 77 -10.26 13.87 -14.21
C ALA A 77 -11.25 13.54 -13.07
N GLU A 78 -10.84 12.71 -12.10
CA GLU A 78 -11.66 12.27 -10.97
C GLU A 78 -11.46 13.18 -9.74
N ARG A 79 -10.25 13.70 -9.55
CA ARG A 79 -9.82 14.57 -8.46
C ARG A 79 -9.68 16.00 -8.93
N ARG A 80 -10.82 16.70 -8.94
CA ARG A 80 -10.88 18.11 -9.33
C ARG A 80 -10.16 19.01 -8.33
N CYS A 81 -9.56 20.07 -8.85
CA CYS A 81 -8.93 21.08 -8.00
C CYS A 81 -9.94 21.88 -7.18
N PRO A 82 -9.58 22.24 -5.94
CA PRO A 82 -10.45 23.04 -5.09
C PRO A 82 -10.52 24.49 -5.59
N MET A 83 -11.52 25.23 -5.11
CA MET A 83 -11.60 26.70 -5.25
C MET A 83 -11.50 27.22 -6.70
N GLY A 84 -12.04 26.46 -7.67
CA GLY A 84 -12.06 26.84 -9.10
C GLY A 84 -10.66 26.96 -9.73
N GLN A 85 -9.65 26.30 -9.16
CA GLN A 85 -8.34 26.15 -9.76
C GLN A 85 -8.37 25.19 -10.95
N VAL A 86 -7.35 25.28 -11.80
CA VAL A 86 -7.18 24.40 -12.97
C VAL A 86 -6.19 23.30 -12.65
N CYS A 87 -6.41 22.13 -13.26
CA CYS A 87 -5.48 21.02 -13.18
C CYS A 87 -4.47 21.12 -14.33
N ARG A 88 -3.22 21.47 -14.01
CA ARG A 88 -2.13 21.57 -14.98
C ARG A 88 -0.98 20.66 -14.57
N ASP A 89 -0.53 19.79 -15.45
CA ASP A 89 0.53 18.82 -15.18
C ASP A 89 0.30 17.99 -13.91
N ASN A 90 -0.96 17.56 -13.71
CA ASN A 90 -1.44 16.86 -12.52
C ASN A 90 -1.27 17.65 -11.21
N ARG A 91 -1.20 18.98 -11.28
CA ARG A 91 -1.18 19.86 -10.11
C ARG A 91 -2.17 20.98 -10.19
N CYS A 92 -2.84 21.21 -9.06
CA CYS A 92 -3.73 22.34 -8.92
C CYS A 92 -2.96 23.65 -8.95
N SER A 93 -3.35 24.51 -9.87
CA SER A 93 -2.75 25.81 -10.07
C SER A 93 -3.82 26.86 -10.37
N PRO A 94 -3.54 28.14 -10.11
CA PRO A 94 -4.41 29.22 -10.56
C PRO A 94 -4.55 29.21 -12.07
N CYS A 95 -5.74 29.58 -12.57
CA CYS A 95 -5.91 29.84 -14.00
C CYS A 95 -5.05 31.04 -14.43
N LEU A 96 -4.57 31.03 -15.67
CA LEU A 96 -3.80 32.12 -16.28
C LEU A 96 -4.55 32.85 -17.40
N SER A 97 -5.57 32.22 -17.98
CA SER A 97 -6.43 32.80 -19.01
C SER A 97 -7.82 32.16 -19.01
N ASP A 98 -8.79 32.81 -19.64
CA ASP A 98 -10.17 32.31 -19.78
C ASP A 98 -10.23 30.97 -20.52
N GLU A 99 -9.27 30.69 -21.42
CA GLU A 99 -9.20 29.46 -22.21
C GLU A 99 -8.89 28.21 -21.35
N GLU A 100 -8.24 28.41 -20.21
CA GLU A 100 -7.99 27.32 -19.24
C GLU A 100 -9.25 27.01 -18.42
N CYS A 101 -10.20 27.94 -18.39
CA CYS A 101 -11.47 27.76 -17.75
C CYS A 101 -12.44 27.07 -18.73
N GLY A 102 -13.21 26.11 -18.23
CA GLY A 102 -14.19 25.39 -19.05
C GLY A 102 -15.25 26.32 -19.67
N PRO A 103 -16.07 25.81 -20.60
CA PRO A 103 -17.03 26.63 -21.33
C PRO A 103 -17.90 27.51 -20.43
N GLY A 104 -17.94 28.82 -20.72
CA GLY A 104 -18.77 29.80 -20.01
C GLY A 104 -18.16 30.37 -18.72
N MET A 105 -16.93 30.01 -18.38
CA MET A 105 -16.19 30.51 -17.22
C MET A 105 -15.10 31.50 -17.64
N VAL A 106 -14.74 32.43 -16.76
CA VAL A 106 -13.63 33.38 -16.98
C VAL A 106 -12.60 33.26 -15.86
N CYS A 107 -11.33 33.50 -16.19
CA CYS A 107 -10.27 33.50 -15.22
C CYS A 107 -10.20 34.86 -14.51
N ARG A 108 -10.60 34.90 -13.23
CA ARG A 108 -10.57 36.11 -12.41
C ARG A 108 -9.73 35.89 -11.17
N ASN A 109 -8.65 36.66 -11.04
CA ASN A 109 -7.70 36.57 -9.92
C ASN A 109 -7.18 35.14 -9.67
N GLY A 110 -6.97 34.36 -10.74
CA GLY A 110 -6.46 32.99 -10.63
C GLY A 110 -7.51 31.92 -10.33
N THR A 111 -8.79 32.26 -10.31
CA THR A 111 -9.90 31.33 -10.12
C THR A 111 -10.85 31.39 -11.32
N CYS A 112 -11.26 30.23 -11.82
CA CYS A 112 -12.33 30.14 -12.80
C CYS A 112 -13.68 30.41 -12.11
N THR A 113 -14.39 31.43 -12.58
CA THR A 113 -15.70 31.88 -12.07
C THR A 113 -16.71 32.12 -13.18
#